data_AF-A0A2A8S7M7-F1
#
_entry.id   AF-A0A2A8S7M7-F1
#
_cell.length_a   1.000
_cell.length_b   1.000
_cell.length_c   1.000
_cell.angle_alpha   90.00
_cell.angle_beta   90.00
_cell.angle_gamma   90.00
#
_symmetry.space_group_name_H-M   'P 1'
#
loop_
_entity.id
_entity.type
_entity.pdbx_description
1 polymer ?
#
loop_
_entity_poly.entity_id
_entity_poly.type
_entity_poly.pdbx_seq_one_letter_code
_entity_poly.pdbx_strand_id
1 'polypeptide(L)' 'MDKEKKYTVVGTDIEEVKELNKKSGLTYNEVKQLLAKQMKQK' A
#
# COMPACT_ATOMS: atom_id res chain seq x y z
N MET A 1 0.79 -23.48 10.35
CA MET A 1 1.18 -22.58 9.25
C MET A 1 -0.08 -22.33 8.43
N ASP A 2 -0.68 -21.16 8.58
CA ASP A 2 -1.89 -20.78 7.85
C ASP A 2 -1.58 -20.69 6.36
N LYS A 3 -2.38 -21.37 5.54
CA LYS A 3 -2.35 -21.21 4.09
C LYS A 3 -2.90 -19.82 3.78
N GLU A 4 -2.06 -18.89 3.30
CA GLU A 4 -2.54 -17.59 2.84
C GLU A 4 -3.68 -17.79 1.84
N LYS A 5 -4.85 -17.21 2.14
CA LYS A 5 -6.02 -17.29 1.27
C LYS A 5 -5.73 -16.46 0.03
N LYS A 6 -5.77 -17.06 -1.16
CA LYS A 6 -5.55 -16.35 -2.43
C LYS A 6 -6.62 -15.30 -2.70
N TYR A 7 -7.87 -15.58 -2.32
CA TYR A 7 -9.01 -14.70 -2.56
C TYR A 7 -9.70 -14.29 -1.26
N THR A 8 -10.26 -13.07 -1.23
CA THR A 8 -11.16 -12.61 -0.16
C THR A 8 -12.53 -13.28 -0.26
N VAL A 9 -13.38 -13.09 0.76
CA VAL A 9 -14.77 -13.61 0.77
C VAL A 9 -15.59 -13.10 -0.41
N VAL A 10 -15.25 -11.93 -0.92
CA VAL A 10 -15.90 -11.30 -2.08
C VAL A 10 -15.17 -11.56 -3.41
N GLY A 11 -14.14 -12.43 -3.42
CA GLY A 11 -13.45 -12.88 -4.63
C GLY A 11 -12.27 -12.02 -5.09
N THR A 12 -11.78 -11.08 -4.28
CA THR A 12 -10.61 -10.24 -4.63
C THR A 12 -9.32 -11.06 -4.56
N ASP A 13 -8.52 -11.07 -5.63
CA ASP A 13 -7.19 -11.71 -5.65
C ASP A 13 -6.17 -10.89 -4.82
N ILE A 14 -5.63 -11.50 -3.78
CA ILE A 14 -4.71 -10.84 -2.86
C ILE A 14 -3.33 -10.61 -3.50
N GLU A 15 -2.87 -11.53 -4.36
CA GLU A 15 -1.55 -11.40 -5.00
C GLU A 15 -1.56 -10.29 -6.05
N GLU A 16 -2.66 -10.12 -6.78
CA GLU A 16 -2.84 -9.01 -7.70
C GLU A 16 -2.81 -7.66 -6.97
N VAL A 17 -3.54 -7.54 -5.86
CA VAL A 17 -3.57 -6.31 -5.06
C VAL A 17 -2.19 -5.98 -4.49
N LYS A 18 -1.44 -6.98 -4.01
CA LYS A 18 -0.05 -6.77 -3.55
C LYS A 18 0.83 -6.23 -4.68
N GLU A 19 0.71 -6.75 -5.89
CA GLU A 19 1.48 -6.28 -7.05
C GLU A 19 1.10 -4.87 -7.48
N LEU A 20 -0.20 -4.55 -7.49
CA LEU A 20 -0.68 -3.20 -7.79
C LEU A 20 -0.21 -2.18 -6.74
N ASN A 21 -0.21 -2.54 -5.45
CA ASN A 21 0.30 -1.70 -4.38
C ASN A 21 1.81 -1.44 -4.50
N LYS A 22 2.59 -2.41 -4.99
CA LYS A 22 4.02 -2.18 -5.28
C LYS A 22 4.23 -1.18 -6.42
N LYS A 23 3.25 -1.07 -7.33
CA LYS A 23 3.28 -0.17 -8.51
C LYS A 23 2.56 1.16 -8.28
N SER A 24 1.87 1.35 -7.16
CA SER A 24 1.03 2.54 -6.91
C SER A 24 1.81 3.78 -6.43
N GLY A 25 3.12 3.68 -6.26
CA GLY A 25 3.95 4.77 -5.76
C GLY A 25 3.87 4.91 -4.23
N LEU A 26 4.05 6.14 -3.74
CA LEU A 26 4.12 6.41 -2.30
C LEU A 26 2.78 6.15 -1.62
N THR A 27 2.84 5.51 -0.46
CA THR A 27 1.69 5.36 0.42
C THR A 27 1.27 6.72 0.99
N TYR A 28 0.02 6.79 1.44
CA TYR A 28 -0.52 7.97 2.13
C TYR A 28 0.40 8.47 3.26
N ASN A 29 0.95 7.55 4.06
CA ASN A 29 1.81 7.91 5.19
C ASN A 29 3.17 8.45 4.72
N GLU A 30 3.75 7.89 3.66
CA GLU A 30 5.00 8.41 3.09
C GLU A 30 4.80 9.80 2.50
N VAL A 31 3.71 10.02 1.76
CA VAL A 31 3.35 11.36 1.26
C VAL A 31 3.20 12.34 2.41
N LYS A 32 2.49 11.95 3.49
CA LYS A 32 2.32 12.79 4.68
C LYS A 32 3.66 13.16 5.32
N GLN A 33 4.59 12.22 5.42
CA GLN A 33 5.93 12.46 5.95
C GLN A 33 6.74 13.40 5.05
N LEU A 34 6.69 13.22 3.73
CA LEU A 34 7.35 14.11 2.78
C LEU A 34 6.81 15.53 2.86
N LEU A 35 5.48 15.71 2.92
CA LEU A 35 4.86 17.01 3.08
C LEU A 35 5.27 17.68 4.41
N ALA A 36 5.28 16.92 5.52
CA ALA A 36 5.73 17.43 6.80
C ALA A 36 7.21 17.87 6.75
N LYS A 37 8.06 17.14 6.04
CA LYS A 37 9.48 17.52 5.83
C LYS A 37 9.59 18.79 4.99
N GLN A 38 8.85 18.90 3.90
CA GLN A 38 8.85 20.09 3.04
C GLN A 38 8.36 21.34 3.79
N MET A 39 7.34 21.20 4.64
CA MET A 39 6.81 22.31 5.44
C MET A 39 7.79 22.77 6.53
N LYS A 40 8.57 21.86 7.14
CA LYS A 40 9.59 22.21 8.14
C LYS A 40 10.82 22.92 7.55
N GLN A 41 11.03 22.82 6.25
CA GLN A 41 12.15 23.43 5.53
C GLN A 41 11.80 24.83 4.98
N LYS A 42 10.53 25.24 5.09
CA LYS A 42 10.07 26.61 4.84
C LYS A 42 10.03 27.40 6.14
#